data_AF-A0A9Q8PF37-F1
#
_entry.id   AF-A0A9Q8PF37-F1
#
_cell.length_a   1.000
_cell.length_b   1.000
_cell.length_c   1.000
_cell.angle_alpha   90.00
_cell.angle_beta   90.00
_cell.angle_gamma   90.00
#
_symmetry.space_group_name_H-M   'P 1'
#
loop_
_entity.id
_entity.type
_entity.pdbx_description
1 polymer ?
#
loop_
_entity_poly.entity_id
_entity_poly.type
_entity_poly.pdbx_seq_one_letter_code
_entity_poly.pdbx_strand_id
1 'polypeptide(L)'
;MSSIQKAARWLLVLHGIGNIAQGTFSILRPDSFASAAGPRFLGSPDQAIQSIGLGSLGVGIYGAAGALSNDRRFFVVTAAMRFLFGLIVATQWDWDANWEVFAYKWGICCISAMAAS
;
A
#
# COMPACT_ATOMS: atom_id res chain seq x y z
N MET A 1 -7.83 17.94 -16.04
CA MET A 1 -7.99 16.90 -15.00
C MET A 1 -9.48 16.65 -14.76
N SER A 2 -9.96 15.47 -15.12
CA SER A 2 -11.36 15.06 -14.98
C SER A 2 -11.76 14.85 -13.51
N SER A 3 -13.06 14.81 -13.21
CA SER A 3 -13.56 14.53 -11.85
C SER A 3 -13.09 13.16 -11.33
N ILE A 4 -12.99 12.17 -12.22
CA ILE A 4 -12.50 10.82 -11.90
C ILE A 4 -11.03 10.87 -11.47
N GLN A 5 -10.18 11.59 -12.20
CA GLN A 5 -8.78 11.76 -11.84
C GLN A 5 -8.61 12.45 -10.48
N LYS A 6 -9.42 13.47 -10.20
CA LYS A 6 -9.41 14.16 -8.91
C LYS A 6 -9.77 13.21 -7.76
N ALA A 7 -10.85 12.44 -7.92
CA ALA A 7 -11.28 11.46 -6.93
C ALA A 7 -10.19 10.39 -6.71
N ALA A 8 -9.61 9.86 -7.78
CA ALA A 8 -8.54 8.87 -7.71
C ALA A 8 -7.31 9.39 -6.95
N ARG A 9 -6.90 10.63 -7.19
CA ARG A 9 -5.79 11.26 -6.46
C ARG A 9 -6.11 11.44 -4.97
N TRP A 10 -7.32 11.86 -4.63
CA TRP A 10 -7.73 11.96 -3.22
C TRP A 10 -7.76 10.61 -2.52
N LEU A 11 -8.21 9.54 -3.19
CA LEU A 11 -8.14 8.19 -2.67
C LEU A 11 -6.68 7.75 -2.42
N LEU A 12 -5.74 8.11 -3.30
CA LEU A 12 -4.32 7.84 -3.10
C LEU A 12 -3.73 8.63 -1.94
N VAL A 13 -4.16 9.88 -1.72
CA VAL A 13 -3.77 10.68 -0.54
C VAL A 13 -4.26 10.01 0.74
N LEU A 14 -5.54 9.61 0.80
CA LEU A 14 -6.10 8.90 1.96
C LEU A 14 -5.40 7.57 2.21
N HIS A 15 -5.10 6.81 1.16
CA HIS A 15 -4.29 5.60 1.23
C HIS A 15 -2.88 5.89 1.78
N GLY A 16 -2.26 6.98 1.34
CA GLY A 16 -0.95 7.42 1.85
C GLY A 16 -0.99 7.71 3.35
N ILE A 17 -2.00 8.44 3.82
CA ILE A 17 -2.23 8.72 5.25
C ILE A 17 -2.44 7.42 6.03
N GLY A 18 -3.24 6.48 5.51
CA GLY A 18 -3.44 5.17 6.11
C GLY A 18 -2.12 4.39 6.28
N ASN A 19 -1.27 4.39 5.26
CA ASN A 19 0.05 3.75 5.34
C ASN A 19 0.98 4.45 6.35
N ILE A 20 0.93 5.79 6.47
CA ILE A 20 1.70 6.52 7.49
C ILE A 20 1.25 6.10 8.89
N ALA A 21 -0.06 6.06 9.14
CA ALA A 21 -0.62 5.65 10.42
C ALA A 21 -0.25 4.19 10.74
N GLN A 22 -0.42 3.28 9.78
CA GLN A 22 -0.04 1.88 9.91
C GLN A 22 1.46 1.74 10.20
N GLY A 23 2.31 2.41 9.41
CA GLY A 23 3.76 2.35 9.56
C GLY A 23 4.22 2.85 10.92
N THR A 24 3.65 3.97 11.38
CA THR A 24 3.90 4.53 12.70
C THR A 24 3.48 3.55 13.80
N PHE A 25 2.31 2.92 13.68
CA PHE A 25 1.82 1.94 14.64
C PHE A 25 2.70 0.67 14.68
N SER A 26 3.09 0.13 13.53
CA SER A 26 4.02 -1.02 13.44
C SER A 26 5.40 -0.71 14.03
N ILE A 27 5.88 0.53 13.92
CA ILE A 27 7.16 0.95 14.49
C ILE A 27 7.08 1.10 16.01
N LEU A 28 6.07 1.82 16.50
CA LEU A 28 5.95 2.18 17.91
C LEU A 28 5.42 1.05 18.78
N ARG A 29 4.62 0.13 18.22
CA ARG A 29 3.97 -0.98 18.95
C ARG A 29 3.97 -2.28 18.12
N PRO A 30 5.14 -2.85 17.82
CA PRO A 30 5.25 -4.04 16.98
C PRO A 30 4.45 -5.23 17.50
N ASP A 31 4.47 -5.52 18.81
CA ASP A 31 3.67 -6.59 19.43
C ASP A 31 2.16 -6.41 19.23
N SER A 32 1.67 -5.18 19.45
CA SER A 32 0.24 -4.86 19.27
C SER A 32 -0.16 -4.95 17.81
N PHE A 33 0.71 -4.50 16.90
CA PHE A 33 0.49 -4.65 15.48
C PHE A 33 0.47 -6.12 15.06
N ALA A 34 1.40 -6.95 15.54
CA ALA A 34 1.45 -8.38 15.25
C ALA A 34 0.13 -9.07 15.61
N SER A 35 -0.38 -8.74 16.79
CA SER A 35 -1.63 -9.29 17.32
C SER A 35 -2.84 -8.84 16.50
N ALA A 36 -2.86 -7.60 16.03
CA ALA A 36 -3.96 -7.03 15.25
C ALA A 36 -3.93 -7.42 13.76
N ALA A 37 -2.74 -7.55 13.17
CA ALA A 37 -2.54 -7.85 11.75
C ALA A 37 -2.78 -9.33 11.42
N GLY A 38 -3.01 -10.16 12.44
CA GLY A 38 -3.45 -11.54 12.30
C GLY A 38 -2.32 -12.57 12.39
N PRO A 39 -2.68 -13.86 12.20
CA PRO A 39 -1.80 -14.99 12.52
C PRO A 39 -0.44 -14.96 11.81
N ARG A 40 -0.35 -14.32 10.64
CA ARG A 40 0.89 -14.23 9.84
C ARG A 40 2.01 -13.46 10.54
N PHE A 41 1.66 -12.52 11.40
CA PHE A 41 2.63 -11.67 12.09
C PHE A 41 2.90 -12.11 13.52
N LEU A 42 2.11 -13.06 14.04
CA LEU A 42 2.33 -13.62 15.38
C LEU A 42 3.69 -14.32 15.45
N GLY A 43 4.49 -13.98 16.46
CA GLY A 43 5.83 -14.52 16.65
C GLY A 43 6.89 -13.96 15.69
N SER A 44 6.54 -12.99 14.83
CA SER A 44 7.53 -12.27 14.03
C SER A 44 8.43 -11.42 14.95
N PRO A 45 9.75 -11.36 14.72
CA PRO A 45 10.63 -10.48 15.46
C PRO A 45 10.23 -9.00 15.29
N ASP A 46 10.33 -8.21 16.36
CA ASP A 46 10.02 -6.78 16.34
C ASP A 46 10.71 -6.03 15.21
N GLN A 47 11.99 -6.32 14.94
CA GLN A 47 12.75 -5.67 13.89
C GLN A 47 12.15 -5.93 12.50
N ALA A 48 11.56 -7.11 12.27
CA ALA A 48 10.87 -7.43 11.02
C ALA A 48 9.59 -6.60 10.87
N ILE A 49 8.80 -6.47 11.95
CA ILE A 49 7.58 -5.66 11.97
C ILE A 49 7.90 -4.17 11.80
N GLN A 50 8.92 -3.68 12.50
CA GLN A 50 9.39 -2.30 12.37
C GLN A 50 9.91 -2.01 10.96
N SER A 51 10.59 -2.96 10.32
CA SER A 51 11.03 -2.82 8.92
C SER A 51 9.85 -2.73 7.95
N ILE A 52 8.80 -3.54 8.14
CA ILE A 52 7.54 -3.41 7.40
C ILE A 52 6.92 -2.03 7.67
N GLY A 53 6.95 -1.59 8.92
CA GLY A 53 6.47 -0.28 9.34
C GLY A 53 7.17 0.87 8.61
N LEU A 54 8.50 0.84 8.52
CA LEU A 54 9.30 1.81 7.77
C LEU A 54 8.97 1.79 6.28
N GLY A 55 8.79 0.60 5.69
CA GLY A 55 8.35 0.45 4.31
C GLY A 55 6.98 1.08 4.07
N SER A 56 6.02 0.82 4.96
CA SER A 56 4.67 1.40 4.91
C SER A 56 4.72 2.93 5.06
N LEU A 57 5.49 3.42 6.02
CA LEU A 57 5.69 4.85 6.25
C LEU A 57 6.24 5.53 4.98
N GLY A 58 7.31 4.98 4.38
CA GLY A 58 7.89 5.48 3.14
C GLY A 58 6.88 5.51 1.99
N VAL A 59 6.19 4.38 1.75
CA VAL A 59 5.13 4.30 0.72
C VAL A 59 4.02 5.31 1.00
N GLY A 60 3.68 5.55 2.26
CA GLY A 60 2.67 6.53 2.65
C GLY A 60 3.08 7.97 2.33
N ILE A 61 4.31 8.37 2.71
CA ILE A 61 4.85 9.70 2.46
C ILE A 61 4.97 9.97 0.96
N TYR A 62 5.70 9.12 0.23
CA TYR A 62 5.89 9.31 -1.21
C TYR A 62 4.60 9.11 -2.00
N GLY A 63 3.72 8.22 -1.53
CA GLY A 63 2.39 7.99 -2.08
C GLY A 63 1.51 9.24 -2.05
N ALA A 64 1.39 9.85 -0.87
CA ALA A 64 0.60 11.07 -0.68
C ALA A 64 1.21 12.25 -1.46
N ALA A 65 2.53 12.46 -1.38
CA ALA A 65 3.21 13.53 -2.09
C ALA A 65 3.08 13.37 -3.61
N GLY A 66 3.29 12.15 -4.13
CA GLY A 66 3.14 11.85 -5.55
C GLY A 66 1.70 11.98 -6.06
N ALA A 67 0.70 11.64 -5.24
CA ALA A 67 -0.71 11.82 -5.58
C ALA A 67 -1.11 13.30 -5.74
N LEU A 68 -0.44 14.20 -5.00
CA LEU A 68 -0.60 15.65 -5.13
C LEU A 68 0.24 16.25 -6.26
N SER A 69 1.20 15.49 -6.81
CA SER A 69 2.02 15.91 -7.93
C SER A 69 1.27 15.83 -9.26
N ASN A 70 1.72 16.61 -10.25
CA ASN A 70 1.22 16.52 -11.62
C ASN A 70 2.06 15.57 -12.51
N ASP A 71 2.88 14.70 -11.90
CA ASP A 71 3.73 13.80 -12.67
C ASP A 71 2.96 12.53 -13.08
N ARG A 72 2.59 12.43 -14.36
CA ARG A 72 1.95 11.24 -14.92
C ARG A 72 2.81 9.97 -14.75
N ARG A 73 4.14 10.10 -14.78
CA ARG A 73 5.07 8.96 -14.69
C ARG A 73 4.97 8.30 -13.31
N PHE A 74 4.78 9.09 -12.26
CA PHE A 74 4.56 8.57 -10.90
C PHE A 74 3.39 7.59 -10.85
N PHE A 75 2.25 7.96 -11.44
CA PHE A 75 1.06 7.12 -11.43
C PHE A 75 1.21 5.86 -12.27
N VAL A 76 1.85 5.95 -13.45
CA VAL A 76 2.11 4.80 -14.32
C VAL A 76 3.05 3.80 -13.65
N VAL A 77 4.16 4.28 -13.07
CA VAL A 77 5.11 3.42 -12.35
C VAL A 77 4.45 2.80 -11.12
N THR A 78 3.65 3.56 -10.38
CA THR A 78 2.91 3.04 -9.23
C THR A 78 1.93 1.95 -9.65
N ALA A 79 1.16 2.15 -10.72
CA ALA A 79 0.25 1.13 -11.25
C ALA A 79 1.01 -0.14 -11.66
N ALA A 80 2.10 -0.02 -12.40
CA ALA A 80 2.92 -1.15 -12.82
C ALA A 80 3.50 -1.93 -11.63
N MET A 81 4.03 -1.24 -10.62
CA MET A 81 4.55 -1.88 -9.41
C MET A 81 3.45 -2.60 -8.60
N ARG A 82 2.25 -2.02 -8.52
CA ARG A 82 1.11 -2.63 -7.82
C ARG A 82 0.57 -3.85 -8.56
N PHE A 83 0.53 -3.79 -9.89
CA PHE A 83 0.21 -4.93 -10.76
C PHE A 83 1.20 -6.07 -10.54
N LEU A 84 2.52 -5.79 -10.61
CA LEU A 84 3.56 -6.80 -10.40
C LEU A 84 3.47 -7.43 -9.01
N PHE A 85 3.25 -6.62 -7.97
CA PHE A 85 3.05 -7.14 -6.62
C PHE A 85 1.82 -8.05 -6.56
N GLY A 86 0.70 -7.64 -7.15
CA GLY A 86 -0.51 -8.46 -7.23
C GLY A 86 -0.21 -9.81 -7.89
N LEU A 87 0.54 -9.84 -9.00
CA LEU A 87 0.95 -11.08 -9.64
C LEU A 87 1.81 -11.98 -8.74
N ILE A 88 2.75 -11.40 -7.98
CA ILE A 88 3.56 -12.18 -7.03
C ILE A 88 2.66 -12.82 -5.97
N VAL A 89 1.71 -12.07 -5.41
CA VAL A 89 0.75 -12.62 -4.42
C VAL A 89 -0.07 -13.73 -5.04
N ALA A 90 -0.56 -13.54 -6.27
CA ALA A 90 -1.40 -14.53 -6.95
C ALA A 90 -0.66 -15.83 -7.32
N THR A 91 0.67 -15.78 -7.48
CA THR A 91 1.45 -16.92 -7.99
C THR A 91 2.33 -17.60 -6.96
N GLN A 92 2.76 -16.88 -5.93
CA GLN A 92 3.73 -17.39 -4.95
C GLN A 92 3.16 -17.52 -3.55
N TRP A 93 2.02 -16.90 -3.25
CA TRP A 93 1.42 -16.95 -1.93
C TRP A 93 0.17 -17.82 -1.96
N ASP A 94 -0.15 -18.43 -0.83
CA ASP A 94 -1.37 -19.21 -0.68
C ASP A 94 -2.59 -18.31 -0.96
N TRP A 95 -3.34 -18.63 -2.02
CA TRP A 95 -4.40 -17.78 -2.54
C TRP A 95 -5.50 -17.57 -1.50
N ASP A 96 -5.95 -18.65 -0.86
CA ASP A 96 -7.07 -18.61 0.09
C ASP A 96 -6.73 -17.74 1.31
N ALA A 97 -5.46 -17.70 1.70
CA ALA A 97 -4.98 -16.87 2.79
C ALA A 97 -4.61 -15.43 2.38
N ASN A 98 -4.47 -15.11 1.07
CA ASN A 98 -3.89 -13.85 0.61
C ASN A 98 -4.70 -13.11 -0.48
N TRP A 99 -5.89 -13.59 -0.84
CA TRP A 99 -6.73 -12.96 -1.86
C TRP A 99 -7.06 -11.48 -1.53
N GLU A 100 -7.21 -11.13 -0.25
CA GLU A 100 -7.48 -9.75 0.19
C GLU A 100 -6.29 -8.83 -0.12
N VAL A 101 -5.07 -9.34 0.07
CA VAL A 101 -3.84 -8.62 -0.27
C VAL A 101 -3.77 -8.41 -1.79
N PHE A 102 -4.10 -9.43 -2.58
CA PHE A 102 -4.20 -9.31 -4.03
C PHE A 102 -5.21 -8.24 -4.44
N ALA A 103 -6.45 -8.35 -3.96
CA ALA A 103 -7.54 -7.42 -4.28
C ALA A 103 -7.18 -5.98 -3.91
N TYR A 104 -6.54 -5.78 -2.76
CA TYR A 104 -6.04 -4.48 -2.34
C TYR A 104 -4.97 -3.92 -3.30
N LYS A 105 -3.94 -4.70 -3.65
CA LYS A 105 -2.90 -4.24 -4.58
C LYS A 105 -3.49 -3.92 -5.95
N TRP A 106 -4.42 -4.73 -6.43
CA TRP A 106 -5.12 -4.51 -7.68
C TRP A 106 -6.00 -3.25 -7.66
N GLY A 107 -6.72 -3.01 -6.57
CA GLY A 107 -7.50 -1.79 -6.37
C GLY A 107 -6.63 -0.53 -6.46
N ILE A 108 -5.48 -0.52 -5.76
CA ILE A 108 -4.53 0.61 -5.85
C ILE A 108 -3.93 0.74 -7.25
N CYS A 109 -3.70 -0.37 -7.97
CA CYS A 109 -3.28 -0.35 -9.37
C CYS A 109 -4.31 0.39 -10.24
N CYS A 110 -5.58 -0.01 -10.18
CA CYS A 110 -6.66 0.61 -10.94
C CYS A 110 -6.82 2.10 -10.60
N ILE A 111 -6.77 2.45 -9.30
CA ILE A 111 -6.84 3.86 -8.87
C ILE A 111 -5.66 4.66 -9.41
N SER A 112 -4.46 4.10 -9.42
CA SER A 112 -3.27 4.76 -9.98
C SER A 112 -3.39 4.95 -11.50
N ALA A 113 -3.90 3.96 -12.22
CA ALA A 113 -4.18 4.08 -13.66
C ALA A 113 -5.21 5.17 -13.96
N MET A 114 -6.30 5.26 -13.17
CA MET A 114 -7.29 6.33 -13.28
C MET A 114 -6.70 7.71 -12.96
N ALA A 115 -5.76 7.83 -12.02
CA ALA A 115 -5.08 9.09 -11.73
C ALA A 115 -4.14 9.55 -12.86
N ALA A 116 -3.70 8.62 -13.72
CA ALA A 116 -2.80 8.86 -14.85
C ALA A 116 -3.49 9.22 -16.18
N SER A 117 -4.82 9.11 -16.25
CA SER A 117 -5.60 9.17 -17.50
C SER A 117 -6.01 10.59 -17.93
#